data_AF-A0A9P6S6Z4-F1
#
_entry.id   AF-A0A9P6S6Z4-F1
#
_cell.length_a   1.000
_cell.length_b   1.000
_cell.length_c   1.000
_cell.angle_alpha   90.00
_cell.angle_beta   90.00
_cell.angle_gamma   90.00
#
_symmetry.space_group_name_H-M   'P 1'
#
loop_
_entity.id
_entity.type
_entity.pdbx_description
1 polymer ?
#
loop_
_entity_poly.entity_id
_entity_poly.type
_entity_poly.pdbx_seq_one_letter_code
_entity_poly.pdbx_strand_id
1 'polypeptide(L)'
;MLSRLSLSTLMVLITMVISFLLADTVAAAPAKPKPTAPKGDVTLPQLTKAFAGHCPKKTAGDAITCKDALPYINAAIKKYGLKTKGQKAAYIANMAYEGGYLQYNHNLAIHSQGTRSIMPATSLRTFVNANKSVQKFWPGFPNNVNDNTIVDVLIKRKADFEPGAWWAVSGPGCATVAKGLSGSQASFIKWEKTCINGGDGTINARAAIYKTVFAAI
;
A
#
# COMPACT_ATOMS: atom_id res chain seq x y z
N MET A 1 -2.97 -65.40 -8.90
CA MET A 1 -1.53 -65.73 -8.75
C MET A 1 -1.02 -64.98 -7.53
N LEU A 2 -0.90 -65.69 -6.41
CA LEU A 2 -0.27 -65.24 -5.17
C LEU A 2 1.24 -65.54 -5.22
N SER A 3 1.97 -64.98 -4.25
CA SER A 3 3.30 -65.39 -3.77
C SER A 3 4.48 -64.66 -4.47
N ARG A 4 5.51 -64.12 -3.80
CA ARG A 4 6.11 -64.45 -2.50
C ARG A 4 6.84 -63.25 -1.86
N LEU A 5 6.69 -63.11 -0.54
CA LEU A 5 7.71 -62.50 0.33
C LEU A 5 8.89 -63.47 0.49
N SER A 6 10.09 -62.93 0.65
CA SER A 6 11.28 -63.67 1.07
C SER A 6 11.99 -62.92 2.18
N LEU A 7 11.96 -63.50 3.38
CA LEU A 7 12.72 -63.17 4.58
C LEU A 7 14.04 -63.96 4.59
N SER A 8 15.16 -63.33 4.95
CA SER A 8 16.31 -63.92 5.68
C SER A 8 17.27 -62.78 6.09
N THR A 9 17.31 -62.29 7.35
CA THR A 9 18.20 -62.70 8.49
C THR A 9 19.68 -62.92 8.08
N LEU A 10 20.75 -62.42 8.71
CA LEU A 10 21.05 -62.10 10.12
C LEU A 10 22.53 -61.58 10.19
N MET A 11 22.83 -60.63 11.11
CA MET A 11 24.14 -60.43 11.81
C MET A 11 25.38 -59.96 11.02
N VAL A 12 26.35 -59.16 11.49
CA VAL A 12 26.78 -58.55 12.77
C VAL A 12 27.60 -57.30 12.38
N LEU A 13 27.67 -56.24 13.20
CA LEU A 13 28.91 -55.71 13.83
C LEU A 13 28.78 -54.23 14.23
N ILE A 14 28.99 -54.07 15.53
CA ILE A 14 29.01 -52.87 16.36
C ILE A 14 29.98 -51.81 15.84
N THR A 15 29.53 -50.56 15.77
CA THR A 15 30.41 -49.41 16.01
C THR A 15 29.62 -48.32 16.72
N MET A 16 29.73 -48.32 18.05
CA MET A 16 29.38 -47.19 18.90
C MET A 16 30.21 -45.97 18.47
N VAL A 17 29.56 -44.93 17.95
CA VAL A 17 30.13 -43.58 17.92
C VAL A 17 29.34 -42.74 18.91
N ILE A 18 29.98 -42.51 20.06
CA ILE A 18 29.54 -41.59 21.09
C ILE A 18 29.71 -40.17 20.52
N SER A 19 28.64 -39.62 19.96
CA SER A 19 28.57 -38.19 19.63
C SER A 19 28.11 -37.45 20.88
N PHE A 20 29.07 -36.79 21.54
CA PHE A 20 28.83 -35.79 22.57
C PHE A 20 27.90 -34.70 22.04
N LEU A 21 26.67 -34.66 22.54
CA LEU A 21 25.80 -33.49 22.42
C LEU A 21 26.24 -32.47 23.47
N LEU A 22 27.14 -31.58 23.07
CA LEU A 22 27.32 -30.29 23.74
C LEU A 22 26.09 -29.45 23.41
N ALA A 23 25.15 -29.37 24.35
CA ALA A 23 24.07 -28.40 24.30
C ALA A 23 24.66 -27.03 24.67
N ASP A 24 25.12 -26.30 23.65
CA ASP A 24 25.38 -24.87 23.79
C ASP A 24 24.04 -24.18 24.06
N THR A 25 23.84 -23.77 25.32
CA THR A 25 22.84 -22.77 25.67
C THR A 25 23.27 -21.45 25.06
N VAL A 26 22.88 -21.23 23.80
CA VAL A 26 23.04 -19.94 23.14
C VAL A 26 22.15 -18.94 23.89
N ALA A 27 22.76 -18.17 24.77
CA ALA A 27 22.10 -17.02 25.39
C ALA A 27 21.60 -16.11 24.26
N ALA A 28 20.28 -15.96 24.17
CA ALA A 28 19.65 -15.08 23.19
C ALA A 28 20.21 -13.66 23.37
N ALA A 29 20.93 -13.18 22.36
CA ALA A 29 21.43 -11.82 22.32
C ALA A 29 20.25 -10.84 22.50
N PRO A 30 20.40 -9.78 23.30
CA PRO A 30 19.36 -8.79 23.49
C PRO A 30 18.93 -8.25 22.12
N ALA A 31 17.63 -8.30 21.85
CA ALA A 31 17.06 -7.84 20.59
C ALA A 31 17.54 -6.41 20.32
N LYS A 32 18.19 -6.20 19.16
CA LYS A 32 18.59 -4.87 18.72
C LYS A 32 17.36 -3.94 18.79
N PRO A 33 17.48 -2.72 19.34
CA PRO A 33 16.37 -1.77 19.37
C PRO A 33 15.77 -1.63 17.98
N LYS A 34 14.48 -1.92 17.87
CA LYS A 34 13.73 -1.78 16.62
C LYS A 34 13.93 -0.34 16.13
N PRO A 35 14.34 -0.10 14.88
CA PRO A 35 14.57 1.25 14.38
C PRO A 35 13.33 2.11 14.63
N THR A 36 13.48 3.14 15.45
CA THR A 36 12.44 4.13 15.66
C THR A 36 12.24 4.84 14.33
N ALA A 37 11.01 4.86 13.82
CA ALA A 37 10.74 5.55 12.57
C ALA A 37 11.20 7.03 12.68
N PRO A 38 11.76 7.61 11.60
CA PRO A 38 12.13 9.01 11.59
C PRO A 38 10.95 9.88 12.04
N LYS A 39 11.23 10.89 12.88
CA LYS A 39 10.22 11.90 13.28
C LYS A 39 9.57 12.47 12.02
N GLY A 40 8.29 12.19 11.82
CA GLY A 40 7.51 12.67 10.68
C GLY A 40 7.01 11.59 9.73
N ASP A 41 7.48 10.35 9.80
CA ASP A 41 6.96 9.25 8.98
C ASP A 41 5.76 8.56 9.65
N VAL A 42 4.79 8.08 8.85
CA VAL A 42 3.71 7.24 9.41
C VAL A 42 4.27 5.84 9.62
N THR A 43 4.32 5.41 10.88
CA THR A 43 4.84 4.09 11.21
C THR A 43 3.93 2.98 10.65
N LEU A 44 4.48 1.79 10.40
CA LEU A 44 3.66 0.64 9.98
C LEU A 44 2.52 0.31 10.99
N PRO A 45 2.71 0.38 12.32
CA PRO A 45 1.62 0.25 13.28
C PRO A 45 0.53 1.32 13.12
N GLN A 46 0.91 2.58 12.90
CA GLN A 46 -0.06 3.66 12.67
C GLN A 46 -0.84 3.46 11.37
N LEU A 47 -0.16 3.04 10.29
CA LEU A 47 -0.83 2.67 9.04
C LEU A 47 -1.79 1.49 9.25
N THR A 48 -1.36 0.45 9.97
CA THR A 48 -2.23 -0.70 10.28
C THR A 48 -3.49 -0.26 11.04
N LYS A 49 -3.33 0.63 12.02
CA LYS A 49 -4.45 1.22 12.76
C LYS A 49 -5.33 2.10 11.88
N ALA A 50 -4.75 2.87 10.95
CA ALA A 50 -5.48 3.74 10.04
C ALA A 50 -6.41 2.97 9.09
N PHE A 51 -6.04 1.75 8.70
CA PHE A 51 -6.93 0.85 7.95
C PHE A 51 -7.90 0.05 8.85
N ALA A 52 -7.92 0.33 10.16
CA ALA A 52 -8.88 -0.18 11.15
C ALA A 52 -9.07 -1.71 11.15
N GLY A 53 -8.03 -2.47 10.77
CA GLY A 53 -8.12 -3.94 10.67
C GLY A 53 -9.02 -4.45 9.53
N HIS A 54 -9.63 -3.56 8.73
CA HIS A 54 -10.43 -3.90 7.56
C HIS A 54 -9.60 -4.26 6.34
N CYS A 55 -8.27 -4.28 6.50
CA CYS A 55 -7.35 -4.60 5.44
C CYS A 55 -7.39 -6.11 5.13
N PRO A 56 -7.68 -6.51 3.89
CA PRO A 56 -7.86 -7.93 3.59
C PRO A 56 -6.53 -8.67 3.60
N LYS A 57 -6.60 -9.97 3.89
CA LYS A 57 -5.46 -10.89 3.78
C LYS A 57 -4.92 -10.95 2.34
N LYS A 58 -5.78 -10.72 1.34
CA LYS A 58 -5.46 -10.74 -0.09
C LYS A 58 -6.43 -9.81 -0.84
N THR A 59 -5.94 -8.98 -1.75
CA THR A 59 -6.81 -8.21 -2.66
C THR A 59 -7.46 -9.09 -3.71
N ALA A 60 -8.67 -8.74 -4.14
CA ALA A 60 -9.27 -9.34 -5.33
C ALA A 60 -8.47 -8.92 -6.58
N GLY A 61 -8.28 -9.84 -7.54
CA GLY A 61 -7.46 -9.60 -8.74
C GLY A 61 -5.98 -9.93 -8.49
N ASP A 62 -5.13 -8.91 -8.32
CA ASP A 62 -3.66 -9.04 -8.34
C ASP A 62 -2.99 -9.30 -6.98
N ALA A 63 -3.79 -9.63 -5.95
CA ALA A 63 -3.33 -10.16 -4.66
C ALA A 63 -2.10 -9.48 -4.01
N ILE A 64 -2.18 -8.20 -3.63
CA ILE A 64 -1.25 -7.65 -2.63
C ILE A 64 -1.89 -7.77 -1.25
N THR A 65 -1.10 -8.15 -0.25
CA THR A 65 -1.58 -8.17 1.13
C THR A 65 -1.48 -6.78 1.74
N CYS A 66 -2.22 -6.52 2.82
CA CYS A 66 -2.04 -5.27 3.56
C CYS A 66 -0.56 -5.03 3.92
N LYS A 67 0.09 -6.07 4.46
CA LYS A 67 1.48 -6.04 4.89
C LYS A 67 2.42 -5.60 3.77
N ASP A 68 2.12 -6.01 2.53
CA ASP A 68 2.92 -5.66 1.37
C ASP A 68 2.58 -4.26 0.82
N ALA A 69 1.35 -3.79 0.99
CA ALA A 69 0.90 -2.47 0.53
C ALA A 69 1.41 -1.32 1.41
N LEU A 70 1.40 -1.49 2.75
CA LEU A 70 1.74 -0.41 3.69
C LEU A 70 3.13 0.21 3.45
N PRO A 71 4.20 -0.56 3.14
CA PRO A 71 5.49 0.01 2.77
C PRO A 71 5.44 0.95 1.55
N TYR A 72 4.62 0.63 0.53
CA TYR A 72 4.49 1.48 -0.67
C TYR A 72 3.75 2.79 -0.37
N ILE A 73 2.74 2.74 0.52
CA ILE A 73 2.05 3.95 1.02
C ILE A 73 3.05 4.88 1.71
N ASN A 74 3.89 4.35 2.63
CA ASN A 74 4.87 5.16 3.32
C ASN A 74 5.98 5.67 2.36
N ALA A 75 6.38 4.84 1.40
CA ALA A 75 7.32 5.25 0.35
C ALA A 75 6.76 6.40 -0.49
N ALA A 76 5.47 6.38 -0.85
CA ALA A 76 4.82 7.48 -1.57
C ALA A 76 4.73 8.76 -0.72
N ILE A 77 4.36 8.64 0.57
CA ILE A 77 4.36 9.76 1.53
C ILE A 77 5.74 10.45 1.56
N LYS A 78 6.81 9.65 1.64
CA LYS A 78 8.19 10.15 1.66
C LYS A 78 8.61 10.73 0.31
N LYS A 79 8.36 10.01 -0.78
CA LYS A 79 8.74 10.39 -2.15
C LYS A 79 8.19 11.76 -2.53
N TYR A 80 6.93 12.02 -2.20
CA TYR A 80 6.26 13.29 -2.52
C TYR A 80 6.27 14.31 -1.39
N GLY A 81 6.86 13.96 -0.23
CA GLY A 81 7.05 14.90 0.86
C GLY A 81 5.75 15.42 1.46
N LEU A 82 4.77 14.55 1.72
CA LEU A 82 3.55 14.95 2.44
C LEU A 82 3.96 15.38 3.84
N LYS A 83 3.88 16.69 4.12
CA LYS A 83 4.47 17.28 5.34
C LYS A 83 3.50 17.22 6.51
N THR A 84 2.26 17.62 6.29
CA THR A 84 1.29 17.75 7.37
C THR A 84 0.61 16.42 7.69
N LYS A 85 0.18 16.27 8.93
CA LYS A 85 -0.64 15.13 9.35
C LYS A 85 -1.94 15.04 8.54
N GLY A 86 -2.54 16.18 8.21
CA GLY A 86 -3.75 16.24 7.37
C GLY A 86 -3.52 15.73 5.95
N GLN A 87 -2.41 16.08 5.30
CA GLN A 87 -2.06 15.56 3.97
C GLN A 87 -1.94 14.03 3.97
N LYS A 88 -1.20 13.47 4.94
CA LYS A 88 -1.03 12.03 5.10
C LYS A 88 -2.37 11.34 5.33
N ALA A 89 -3.18 11.90 6.23
CA ALA A 89 -4.49 11.36 6.55
C ALA A 89 -5.45 11.40 5.35
N ALA A 90 -5.46 12.47 4.56
CA ALA A 90 -6.34 12.58 3.39
C ALA A 90 -5.97 11.56 2.32
N TYR A 91 -4.66 11.41 2.03
CA TYR A 91 -4.16 10.40 1.12
C TYR A 91 -4.54 8.97 1.55
N ILE A 92 -4.31 8.62 2.82
CA ILE A 92 -4.64 7.29 3.34
C ILE A 92 -6.16 7.07 3.38
N ALA A 93 -6.94 8.08 3.78
CA ALA A 93 -8.40 7.96 3.91
C ALA A 93 -9.09 7.75 2.57
N ASN A 94 -8.68 8.46 1.52
CA ASN A 94 -9.24 8.23 0.20
C ASN A 94 -8.85 6.86 -0.35
N MET A 95 -7.60 6.43 -0.14
CA MET A 95 -7.19 5.07 -0.52
C MET A 95 -8.02 4.00 0.19
N ALA A 96 -8.30 4.21 1.48
CA ALA A 96 -9.16 3.32 2.26
C ALA A 96 -10.60 3.33 1.76
N TYR A 97 -11.16 4.49 1.40
CA TYR A 97 -12.53 4.56 0.86
C TYR A 97 -12.63 3.89 -0.52
N GLU A 98 -11.85 4.38 -1.49
CA GLU A 98 -11.90 3.94 -2.88
C GLU A 98 -11.55 2.46 -3.03
N GLY A 99 -10.54 2.00 -2.29
CA GLY A 99 -10.06 0.63 -2.36
C GLY A 99 -10.86 -0.36 -1.54
N GLY A 100 -11.88 0.06 -0.78
CA GLY A 100 -12.52 -0.81 0.21
C GLY A 100 -11.50 -1.34 1.21
N TYR A 101 -10.71 -0.45 1.82
CA TYR A 101 -9.59 -0.75 2.72
C TYR A 101 -8.52 -1.62 2.06
N LEU A 102 -8.16 -1.29 0.80
CA LEU A 102 -7.24 -2.06 -0.04
C LEU A 102 -7.77 -3.44 -0.43
N GLN A 103 -9.08 -3.67 -0.51
CA GLN A 103 -9.65 -4.88 -1.09
C GLN A 103 -9.55 -4.94 -2.60
N TYR A 104 -9.63 -3.79 -3.26
CA TYR A 104 -9.63 -3.67 -4.71
C TYR A 104 -8.49 -2.77 -5.19
N ASN A 105 -7.97 -3.05 -6.39
CA ASN A 105 -6.95 -2.23 -7.07
C ASN A 105 -7.56 -1.33 -8.13
N HIS A 106 -8.69 -1.76 -8.68
CA HIS A 106 -9.48 -1.10 -9.70
C HIS A 106 -10.88 -0.82 -9.16
N ASN A 107 -11.53 0.19 -9.73
CA ASN A 107 -12.94 0.40 -9.52
C ASN A 107 -13.72 -0.76 -10.18
N LEU A 108 -14.69 -1.32 -9.47
CA LEU A 108 -15.46 -2.48 -9.93
C LEU A 108 -16.31 -2.20 -11.18
N ALA A 109 -16.68 -0.94 -11.43
CA ALA A 109 -17.46 -0.51 -12.59
C ALA A 109 -16.59 0.08 -13.70
N ILE A 110 -15.44 0.67 -13.36
CA ILE A 110 -14.57 1.38 -14.32
C ILE A 110 -13.13 0.87 -14.16
N HIS A 111 -12.75 -0.13 -14.95
CA HIS A 111 -11.42 -0.74 -14.85
C HIS A 111 -10.27 0.27 -15.03
N SER A 112 -10.45 1.32 -15.84
CA SER A 112 -9.43 2.36 -16.04
C SER A 112 -9.24 3.31 -14.85
N GLN A 113 -10.01 3.16 -13.77
CA GLN A 113 -9.88 3.92 -12.54
C GLN A 113 -9.22 3.07 -11.45
N GLY A 114 -8.05 3.50 -11.00
CA GLY A 114 -7.32 2.84 -9.92
C GLY A 114 -7.79 3.35 -8.56
N THR A 115 -8.11 2.42 -7.66
CA THR A 115 -8.61 2.75 -6.32
C THR A 115 -7.48 3.14 -5.36
N ARG A 116 -6.29 2.54 -5.52
CA ARG A 116 -5.08 2.95 -4.78
C ARG A 116 -4.52 4.27 -5.24
N SER A 117 -4.63 4.54 -6.53
CA SER A 117 -4.23 5.83 -7.09
C SER A 117 -5.21 6.94 -6.78
N ILE A 118 -6.44 6.60 -6.33
CA ILE A 118 -7.51 7.55 -5.97
C ILE A 118 -7.99 8.36 -7.19
N MET A 119 -7.79 7.86 -8.41
CA MET A 119 -7.87 8.69 -9.61
C MET A 119 -8.42 7.97 -10.84
N PRO A 120 -9.19 8.69 -11.67
CA PRO A 120 -9.54 8.24 -13.02
C PRO A 120 -8.33 8.34 -13.96
N ALA A 121 -8.43 7.68 -15.12
CA ALA A 121 -7.36 7.61 -16.11
C ALA A 121 -6.82 8.97 -16.56
N THR A 122 -7.68 9.98 -16.71
CA THR A 122 -7.27 11.35 -17.11
C THR A 122 -6.33 11.97 -16.08
N SER A 123 -6.64 11.88 -14.79
CA SER A 123 -5.77 12.36 -13.71
C SER A 123 -4.49 11.53 -13.59
N LEU A 124 -4.58 10.21 -13.84
CA LEU A 124 -3.40 9.36 -13.93
C LEU A 124 -2.46 9.77 -15.07
N ARG A 125 -3.01 10.15 -16.23
CA ARG A 125 -2.21 10.68 -17.34
C ARG A 125 -1.53 11.98 -16.96
N THR A 126 -2.21 12.89 -16.25
CA THR A 126 -1.57 14.10 -15.69
C THR A 126 -0.40 13.75 -14.77
N PHE A 127 -0.58 12.77 -13.88
CA PHE A 127 0.48 12.28 -13.01
C PHE A 127 1.67 11.70 -13.80
N VAL A 128 1.42 10.81 -14.76
CA VAL A 128 2.47 10.20 -15.60
C VAL A 128 3.24 11.29 -16.36
N ASN A 129 2.54 12.24 -16.96
CA ASN A 129 3.15 13.35 -17.69
C ASN A 129 4.06 14.21 -16.79
N ALA A 130 3.72 14.36 -15.51
CA ALA A 130 4.52 15.13 -14.56
C ALA A 130 5.72 14.35 -13.97
N ASN A 131 5.80 13.03 -14.11
CA ASN A 131 6.77 12.18 -13.40
C ASN A 131 7.70 11.43 -14.36
N LYS A 132 8.88 11.99 -14.67
CA LYS A 132 9.87 11.39 -15.59
C LYS A 132 10.28 9.95 -15.26
N SER A 133 10.33 9.58 -13.98
CA SER A 133 10.65 8.20 -13.58
C SER A 133 9.53 7.21 -13.93
N VAL A 134 8.29 7.67 -13.92
CA VAL A 134 7.09 6.89 -14.25
C VAL A 134 6.90 6.78 -15.76
N GLN A 135 7.25 7.81 -16.53
CA GLN A 135 7.22 7.78 -18.00
C GLN A 135 8.00 6.60 -18.59
N LYS A 136 9.08 6.17 -17.92
CA LYS A 136 9.91 5.01 -18.32
C LYS A 136 9.14 3.69 -18.37
N PHE A 137 7.94 3.60 -17.80
CA PHE A 137 7.11 2.40 -17.91
C PHE A 137 6.50 2.22 -19.31
N TRP A 138 6.47 3.28 -20.13
CA TRP A 138 5.96 3.28 -21.49
C TRP A 138 7.07 3.58 -22.50
N PRO A 139 7.62 2.56 -23.17
CA PRO A 139 8.47 2.78 -24.35
C PRO A 139 7.71 3.61 -25.39
N GLY A 140 8.31 4.71 -25.87
CA GLY A 140 7.66 5.62 -26.83
C GLY A 140 6.69 6.63 -26.21
N PHE A 141 6.81 6.93 -24.91
CA PHE A 141 6.11 8.06 -24.27
C PHE A 141 6.34 9.38 -25.05
N PRO A 142 5.31 10.25 -25.24
CA PRO A 142 3.96 10.16 -24.66
C PRO A 142 2.94 9.36 -25.49
N ASN A 143 3.27 8.98 -26.73
CA ASN A 143 2.31 8.48 -27.72
C ASN A 143 1.71 7.11 -27.36
N ASN A 144 2.41 6.31 -26.54
CA ASN A 144 2.02 4.94 -26.20
C ASN A 144 1.34 4.79 -24.82
N VAL A 145 0.95 5.89 -24.18
CA VAL A 145 0.16 5.80 -22.94
C VAL A 145 -1.30 5.55 -23.32
N ASN A 146 -1.87 4.41 -22.89
CA ASN A 146 -3.28 4.07 -23.11
C ASN A 146 -4.07 4.16 -21.80
N ASP A 147 -5.09 5.02 -21.78
CA ASP A 147 -5.94 5.29 -20.61
C ASP A 147 -6.67 4.04 -20.08
N ASN A 148 -6.97 3.07 -20.94
CA ASN A 148 -7.62 1.82 -20.53
C ASN A 148 -6.69 0.88 -19.76
N THR A 149 -5.37 1.07 -19.88
CA THR A 149 -4.35 0.16 -19.29
C THR A 149 -3.40 0.88 -18.34
N ILE A 150 -3.57 2.20 -18.17
CA ILE A 150 -2.64 3.03 -17.37
C ILE A 150 -2.56 2.54 -15.93
N VAL A 151 -3.70 2.14 -15.34
CA VAL A 151 -3.79 1.58 -14.00
C VAL A 151 -3.03 0.26 -13.91
N ASP A 152 -3.21 -0.65 -14.87
CA ASP A 152 -2.55 -1.97 -14.89
C ASP A 152 -1.03 -1.83 -14.93
N VAL A 153 -0.52 -0.89 -15.75
CA VAL A 153 0.91 -0.62 -15.82
C VAL A 153 1.44 -0.08 -14.49
N LEU A 154 0.71 0.83 -13.85
CA LEU A 154 1.10 1.37 -12.54
C LEU A 154 1.09 0.29 -11.46
N ILE A 155 0.06 -0.57 -11.41
CA ILE A 155 -0.03 -1.72 -10.48
C ILE A 155 1.13 -2.68 -10.69
N LYS A 156 1.39 -3.09 -11.94
CA LYS A 156 2.49 -4.02 -12.28
C LYS A 156 3.85 -3.49 -11.84
N ARG A 157 4.03 -2.17 -11.86
CA ARG A 157 5.25 -1.48 -11.42
C ARG A 157 5.21 -1.05 -9.95
N LYS A 158 4.13 -1.33 -9.23
CA LYS A 158 3.86 -0.92 -7.84
C LYS A 158 3.96 0.59 -7.61
N ALA A 159 3.65 1.35 -8.66
CA ALA A 159 3.63 2.81 -8.67
C ALA A 159 2.20 3.35 -8.52
N ASP A 160 1.18 2.49 -8.41
CA ASP A 160 -0.23 2.83 -8.20
C ASP A 160 -0.51 3.51 -6.86
N PHE A 161 0.41 3.44 -5.90
CA PHE A 161 0.34 4.19 -4.64
C PHE A 161 0.76 5.67 -4.78
N GLU A 162 1.51 6.00 -5.83
CA GLU A 162 2.13 7.32 -5.98
C GLU A 162 1.17 8.46 -6.34
N PRO A 163 0.17 8.28 -7.24
CA PRO A 163 -0.62 9.39 -7.77
C PRO A 163 -1.32 10.21 -6.68
N GLY A 164 -2.01 9.56 -5.74
CA GLY A 164 -2.72 10.24 -4.66
C GLY A 164 -1.81 11.10 -3.78
N ALA A 165 -0.61 10.60 -3.48
CA ALA A 165 0.40 11.34 -2.71
C ALA A 165 0.91 12.54 -3.52
N TRP A 166 1.25 12.34 -4.80
CA TRP A 166 1.67 13.43 -5.68
C TRP A 166 0.59 14.51 -5.81
N TRP A 167 -0.68 14.16 -5.93
CA TRP A 167 -1.78 15.12 -6.07
C TRP A 167 -1.92 16.05 -4.88
N ALA A 168 -1.69 15.52 -3.67
CA ALA A 168 -1.73 16.29 -2.42
C ALA A 168 -0.65 17.38 -2.34
N VAL A 169 0.41 17.29 -3.17
CA VAL A 169 1.57 18.20 -3.11
C VAL A 169 1.79 18.98 -4.41
N SER A 170 1.42 18.40 -5.54
CA SER A 170 1.74 18.91 -6.87
C SER A 170 0.58 18.81 -7.86
N GLY A 171 -0.56 18.25 -7.45
CA GLY A 171 -1.77 18.20 -8.26
C GLY A 171 -2.21 19.62 -8.66
N PRO A 172 -2.67 19.83 -9.91
CA PRO A 172 -3.12 21.14 -10.37
C PRO A 172 -4.17 21.75 -9.43
N GLY A 173 -3.92 22.96 -8.93
CA GLY A 173 -4.81 23.67 -8.01
C GLY A 173 -4.87 23.12 -6.57
N CYS A 174 -4.20 22.00 -6.30
CA CYS A 174 -4.45 21.23 -5.08
C CYS A 174 -3.43 21.42 -3.98
N ALA A 175 -2.16 21.62 -4.32
CA ALA A 175 -1.11 21.86 -3.33
C ALA A 175 -1.47 22.93 -2.28
N THR A 176 -2.17 23.99 -2.70
CA THR A 176 -2.61 25.08 -1.82
C THR A 176 -3.75 24.65 -0.88
N VAL A 177 -4.75 23.94 -1.39
CA VAL A 177 -5.89 23.45 -0.58
C VAL A 177 -5.42 22.42 0.43
N ALA A 178 -4.50 21.53 0.03
CA ALA A 178 -3.93 20.49 0.87
C ALA A 178 -3.19 21.04 2.11
N LYS A 179 -2.62 22.25 2.03
CA LYS A 179 -1.99 22.92 3.19
C LYS A 179 -2.99 23.21 4.31
N GLY A 180 -4.27 23.39 3.97
CA GLY A 180 -5.36 23.64 4.93
C GLY A 180 -5.93 22.38 5.56
N LEU A 181 -5.49 21.18 5.17
CA LEU A 181 -5.95 19.92 5.76
C LEU A 181 -5.56 19.86 7.25
N SER A 182 -6.56 19.72 8.10
CA SER A 182 -6.46 19.66 9.56
C SER A 182 -7.26 18.46 10.09
N GLY A 183 -7.31 18.23 11.40
CA GLY A 183 -8.13 17.14 11.96
C GLY A 183 -9.65 17.29 11.75
N SER A 184 -10.13 18.39 11.18
CA SER A 184 -11.56 18.65 10.97
C SER A 184 -12.10 18.04 9.68
N GLN A 185 -13.32 17.52 9.74
CA GLN A 185 -14.06 17.06 8.56
C GLN A 185 -14.28 18.19 7.55
N ALA A 186 -14.54 19.42 8.02
CA ALA A 186 -14.73 20.57 7.14
C ALA A 186 -13.51 20.83 6.24
N SER A 187 -12.29 20.73 6.78
CA SER A 187 -11.08 20.92 5.97
C SER A 187 -10.90 19.82 4.92
N PHE A 188 -11.27 18.57 5.27
CA PHE A 188 -11.23 17.44 4.34
C PHE A 188 -12.32 17.53 3.27
N ILE A 189 -13.55 17.90 3.63
CA ILE A 189 -14.65 18.13 2.66
C ILE A 189 -14.27 19.22 1.66
N LYS A 190 -13.64 20.32 2.12
CA LYS A 190 -13.12 21.36 1.22
C LYS A 190 -12.10 20.80 0.24
N TRP A 191 -11.15 19.99 0.73
CA TRP A 191 -10.19 19.28 -0.12
C TRP A 191 -10.88 18.38 -1.14
N GLU A 192 -11.80 17.51 -0.73
CA GLU A 192 -12.52 16.59 -1.61
C GLU A 192 -13.26 17.32 -2.73
N LYS A 193 -13.99 18.39 -2.41
CA LYS A 193 -14.76 19.18 -3.39
C LYS A 193 -13.87 19.91 -4.38
N THR A 194 -12.74 20.45 -3.92
CA THR A 194 -11.86 21.25 -4.78
C THR A 194 -10.90 20.40 -5.60
N CYS A 195 -10.48 19.23 -5.09
CA CYS A 195 -9.31 18.53 -5.61
C CYS A 195 -9.51 17.12 -6.13
N ILE A 196 -10.41 16.37 -5.50
CA ILE A 196 -10.63 14.96 -5.81
C ILE A 196 -11.91 14.78 -6.60
N ASN A 197 -12.87 15.70 -6.44
CA ASN A 197 -14.25 15.56 -6.92
C ASN A 197 -14.90 14.28 -6.39
N GLY A 198 -14.83 14.07 -5.06
CA GLY A 198 -15.33 12.86 -4.40
C GLY A 198 -16.83 12.60 -4.55
N GLY A 199 -17.61 13.53 -5.10
CA GLY A 199 -19.06 13.42 -5.27
C GLY A 199 -19.84 13.61 -3.96
N ASP A 200 -20.94 14.37 -4.02
CA ASP A 200 -21.70 14.77 -2.83
C ASP A 200 -22.29 13.57 -2.07
N GLY A 201 -22.59 12.47 -2.76
CA GLY A 201 -23.12 11.24 -2.14
C GLY A 201 -22.10 10.43 -1.33
N THR A 202 -20.79 10.63 -1.53
CA THR A 202 -19.76 9.83 -0.83
C THR A 202 -18.91 10.63 0.14
N ILE A 203 -18.92 11.95 0.03
CA ILE A 203 -18.00 12.84 0.74
C ILE A 203 -18.09 12.72 2.27
N ASN A 204 -19.29 12.50 2.82
CA ASN A 204 -19.49 12.35 4.26
C ASN A 204 -18.89 11.03 4.77
N ALA A 205 -19.01 9.93 4.00
CA ALA A 205 -18.41 8.65 4.35
C ALA A 205 -16.88 8.73 4.30
N ARG A 206 -16.32 9.38 3.28
CA ARG A 206 -14.87 9.67 3.20
C ARG A 206 -14.41 10.52 4.38
N ALA A 207 -15.17 11.55 4.76
CA ALA A 207 -14.83 12.41 5.89
C ALA A 207 -14.86 11.67 7.24
N ALA A 208 -15.72 10.65 7.40
CA ALA A 208 -15.72 9.78 8.58
C ALA A 208 -14.45 8.91 8.65
N ILE A 209 -14.04 8.32 7.51
CA ILE A 209 -12.77 7.58 7.41
C ILE A 209 -11.60 8.51 7.69
N TYR A 210 -11.59 9.72 7.12
CA TYR A 210 -10.56 10.72 7.36
C TYR A 210 -10.35 11.02 8.84
N LYS A 211 -11.43 11.23 9.60
CA LYS A 211 -11.35 11.47 11.05
C LYS A 211 -10.68 10.29 11.78
N THR A 212 -11.02 9.06 11.41
CA THR A 212 -10.45 7.84 11.99
C THR A 212 -8.96 7.71 11.67
N VAL A 213 -8.60 7.90 10.39
CA VAL A 213 -7.22 7.88 9.92
C VAL A 213 -6.38 8.96 10.60
N PHE A 214 -6.90 10.19 10.68
CA PHE A 214 -6.20 11.30 11.34
C PHE A 214 -5.95 11.00 12.81
N ALA A 215 -6.88 10.36 13.52
CA ALA A 215 -6.66 9.96 14.90
C ALA A 215 -5.63 8.81 15.05
N ALA A 216 -5.45 7.99 14.01
CA ALA A 216 -4.57 6.83 14.03
C ALA A 216 -3.08 7.15 13.76
N ILE A 217 -2.78 8.22 13.02
CA ILE A 217 -1.42 8.55 12.54
C ILE A 217 -0.73 9.70 13.28
#